data_AF-A0A958DJM3-F1
#
_entry.id   AF-A0A958DJM3-F1
#
_cell.length_a   1.000
_cell.length_b   1.000
_cell.length_c   1.000
_cell.angle_alpha   90.00
_cell.angle_beta   90.00
_cell.angle_gamma   90.00
#
_symmetry.space_group_name_H-M   'P 1'
#
loop_
_entity.id
_entity.type
_entity.pdbx_description
1 polymer ?
#
loop_
_entity_poly.entity_id
_entity_poly.type
_entity_poly.pdbx_seq_one_letter_code
_entity_poly.pdbx_strand_id
1 'polypeptide(L)'
;LHPYPDVAEKALSLIKARYDTPTSGLNEETIFDHLLKVAPEGESVGENGNLDQGVQQAATTFEQTYLDGYKAHAPMEPHGAVVSVEGDKATVWPSSQTPFRAKTEVAEALGIPAGNVRIISPFLG
;
A
#
# COMPACT_ATOMS: atom_id res chain seq x y z
N LEU A 1 3.34 -5.94 22.18
CA LEU A 1 4.69 -5.34 22.39
C LEU A 1 5.53 -6.31 23.18
N HIS A 2 6.76 -6.59 22.73
CA HIS A 2 7.68 -7.46 23.47
C HIS A 2 7.96 -6.82 24.85
N PRO A 3 8.05 -7.60 25.95
CA PRO A 3 8.34 -7.05 27.28
C PRO A 3 9.67 -6.29 27.34
N TYR A 4 10.57 -6.54 26.39
CA TYR A 4 11.86 -5.87 26.23
C TYR A 4 12.05 -5.44 24.76
N PRO A 5 11.48 -4.31 24.32
CA PRO A 5 11.52 -3.90 22.92
C PRO A 5 12.95 -3.68 22.40
N ASP A 6 13.83 -3.17 23.26
CA ASP A 6 15.26 -2.98 22.98
C ASP A 6 15.99 -4.32 22.76
N VAL A 7 15.60 -5.38 23.48
CA VAL A 7 16.15 -6.73 23.29
C VAL A 7 15.66 -7.33 21.98
N ALA A 8 14.39 -7.11 21.61
CA ALA A 8 13.85 -7.55 20.33
C ALA A 8 14.57 -6.87 19.15
N GLU A 9 14.85 -5.56 19.27
CA GLU A 9 15.61 -4.80 18.29
C GLU A 9 17.06 -5.29 18.17
N LYS A 10 17.74 -5.55 19.30
CA LYS A 10 19.07 -6.17 19.28
C LYS A 10 19.05 -7.55 18.62
N ALA A 11 18.06 -8.38 18.93
CA ALA A 11 17.94 -9.71 18.33
C ALA A 11 17.73 -9.65 16.81
N LEU A 12 16.96 -8.66 16.31
CA LEU A 12 16.78 -8.41 14.88
C LEU A 12 18.13 -8.20 14.18
N SER A 13 19.06 -7.45 14.78
CA SER A 13 20.40 -7.22 14.21
C SER A 13 21.27 -8.47 14.07
N LEU A 14 20.92 -9.56 14.76
CA LEU A 14 21.65 -10.83 14.70
C LEU A 14 21.20 -11.70 13.51
N ILE A 15 20.07 -11.39 12.88
CA ILE A 15 19.54 -12.13 11.74
C ILE A 15 20.44 -11.86 10.52
N LYS A 16 21.11 -12.91 10.03
CA LYS A 16 21.94 -12.85 8.81
C LYS A 16 21.17 -13.37 7.61
N ALA A 17 20.57 -12.46 6.86
CA ALA A 17 19.92 -12.80 5.60
C ALA A 17 20.89 -12.64 4.42
N ARG A 18 20.79 -13.53 3.43
CA ARG A 18 21.53 -13.45 2.16
C ARG A 18 20.50 -13.34 1.04
N TYR A 19 20.69 -12.35 0.19
CA TYR A 19 19.80 -12.07 -0.93
C TYR A 19 20.63 -12.00 -2.21
N ASP A 20 20.07 -12.50 -3.30
CA ASP A 20 20.47 -12.08 -4.63
C ASP A 20 19.64 -10.84 -4.98
N THR A 21 20.30 -9.71 -5.25
CA THR A 21 19.62 -8.43 -5.46
C THR A 21 19.74 -8.05 -6.92
N PRO A 22 18.68 -8.25 -7.73
CA PRO A 22 18.71 -7.87 -9.13
C PRO A 22 18.77 -6.35 -9.26
N THR A 23 19.41 -5.87 -10.33
CA THR A 23 19.37 -4.46 -10.71
C THR A 23 17.99 -4.14 -11.28
N SER A 24 17.23 -3.27 -10.61
CA SER A 24 15.91 -2.84 -11.09
C SER A 24 15.99 -1.85 -12.25
N GLY A 25 17.05 -1.03 -12.30
CA GLY A 25 17.16 0.10 -13.23
C GLY A 25 16.13 1.22 -12.99
N LEU A 26 15.31 1.09 -11.94
CA LEU A 26 14.27 2.03 -11.55
C LEU A 26 14.84 3.04 -10.56
N ASN A 27 14.71 4.33 -10.88
CA ASN A 27 15.06 5.45 -10.02
C ASN A 27 14.10 6.63 -10.28
N GLU A 28 14.38 7.77 -9.66
CA GLU A 28 13.58 9.00 -9.79
C GLU A 28 13.49 9.56 -11.22
N GLU A 29 14.45 9.21 -12.09
CA GLU A 29 14.48 9.63 -13.49
C GLU A 29 13.73 8.63 -14.39
N THR A 30 13.91 7.33 -14.16
CA THR A 30 13.41 6.26 -15.06
C THR A 30 12.02 5.74 -14.70
N ILE A 31 11.49 6.08 -13.53
CA ILE A 31 10.23 5.54 -13.03
C ILE A 31 9.04 5.92 -13.92
N PHE A 32 8.97 7.16 -14.42
CA PHE A 32 7.82 7.60 -15.21
C PHE A 32 7.77 6.96 -16.60
N ASP A 33 8.92 6.81 -17.24
CA ASP A 33 9.03 6.07 -18.50
C ASP A 33 8.57 4.62 -18.33
N HIS A 34 8.95 3.98 -17.21
CA HIS A 34 8.48 2.65 -16.88
C HIS A 34 6.96 2.61 -16.69
N LEU A 35 6.40 3.51 -15.87
CA LEU A 35 4.97 3.57 -15.58
C LEU A 35 4.13 3.78 -16.85
N LEU A 36 4.55 4.69 -17.75
CA LEU A 36 3.88 4.91 -19.03
C LEU A 36 3.96 3.67 -19.94
N LYS A 37 5.10 2.98 -19.95
CA LYS A 37 5.30 1.78 -20.77
C LYS A 37 4.46 0.59 -20.32
N VAL A 38 4.21 0.44 -19.01
CA VAL A 38 3.43 -0.68 -18.45
C VAL A 38 1.97 -0.32 -18.15
N ALA A 39 1.58 0.94 -18.36
CA ALA A 39 0.21 1.38 -18.13
C ALA A 39 -0.76 0.56 -18.98
N PRO A 40 -1.89 0.09 -18.40
CA PRO A 40 -2.96 -0.51 -19.19
C PRO A 40 -3.55 0.54 -20.13
N GLU A 41 -4.28 0.09 -21.16
CA GLU A 41 -5.05 1.00 -22.00
C GLU A 41 -6.00 1.84 -21.13
N GLY A 42 -6.05 3.14 -21.43
CA GLY A 42 -6.92 4.07 -20.71
C GLY A 42 -8.39 3.74 -20.98
N GLU A 43 -9.20 3.81 -19.92
CA GLU A 43 -10.65 3.65 -20.03
C GLU A 43 -11.32 5.03 -20.14
N SER A 44 -12.20 5.21 -21.13
CA SER A 44 -13.01 6.43 -21.24
C SER A 44 -14.14 6.37 -20.21
N VAL A 45 -14.01 7.14 -19.13
CA VAL A 45 -15.01 7.23 -18.05
C VAL A 45 -16.16 8.20 -18.41
N GLY A 46 -15.95 9.02 -19.44
CA GLY A 46 -16.96 9.95 -19.96
C GLY A 46 -16.41 10.79 -21.11
N GLU A 47 -17.26 11.03 -22.10
CA GLU A 47 -16.94 11.80 -23.30
C GLU A 47 -18.09 12.74 -23.65
N ASN A 48 -17.80 13.92 -24.17
CA ASN A 48 -18.81 14.85 -24.67
C ASN A 48 -18.25 15.71 -25.81
N GLY A 49 -19.05 15.92 -26.86
CA GLY A 49 -18.65 16.66 -28.05
C GLY A 49 -17.65 15.89 -28.92
N ASN A 50 -16.78 16.62 -29.62
CA ASN A 50 -15.74 16.06 -30.48
C ASN A 50 -14.41 16.81 -30.23
N LEU A 51 -13.42 16.10 -29.68
CA LEU A 51 -12.12 16.68 -29.33
C LEU A 51 -11.37 17.22 -30.54
N ASP A 52 -11.32 16.47 -31.65
CA ASP A 52 -10.59 16.87 -32.86
C ASP A 52 -11.12 18.19 -33.44
N GLN A 53 -12.44 18.35 -33.48
CA GLN A 53 -13.09 19.59 -33.91
C GLN A 53 -12.78 20.74 -32.95
N GLY A 54 -12.81 20.47 -31.63
CA GLY A 54 -12.47 21.46 -30.61
C GLY A 54 -11.03 21.98 -30.75
N VAL A 55 -10.07 21.07 -30.99
CA VAL A 55 -8.66 21.43 -31.21
C VAL A 55 -8.50 22.31 -32.46
N GLN A 56 -9.18 21.99 -33.56
CA GLN A 56 -9.10 22.77 -34.80
C GLN A 56 -9.72 24.17 -34.68
N GLN A 57 -10.75 24.32 -33.84
CA GLN A 57 -11.46 25.59 -33.65
C GLN A 57 -10.82 26.48 -32.57
N ALA A 58 -9.91 25.95 -31.76
CA ALA A 58 -9.27 26.68 -30.69
C ALA A 58 -8.37 27.80 -31.23
N ALA A 59 -8.48 29.01 -30.65
CA ALA A 59 -7.58 30.11 -30.98
C ALA A 59 -6.14 29.88 -30.49
N THR A 60 -5.96 29.06 -29.45
CA THR A 60 -4.66 28.68 -28.89
C THR A 60 -4.77 27.33 -28.18
N THR A 61 -3.71 26.52 -28.29
CA THR A 61 -3.59 25.22 -27.65
C THR A 61 -2.33 25.17 -26.79
N PHE A 62 -2.37 24.43 -25.68
CA PHE A 62 -1.21 24.18 -24.83
C PHE A 62 -1.08 22.68 -24.60
N GLU A 63 0.13 22.17 -24.70
CA GLU A 63 0.48 20.80 -24.38
C GLU A 63 1.61 20.84 -23.35
N GLN A 64 1.43 20.16 -22.23
CA GLN A 64 2.36 20.13 -21.10
C GLN A 64 2.29 18.77 -20.43
N THR A 65 3.44 18.29 -19.98
CA THR A 65 3.56 17.04 -19.20
C THR A 65 3.88 17.39 -17.76
N TYR A 66 3.12 16.80 -16.83
CA TYR A 66 3.32 16.95 -15.39
C TYR A 66 3.51 15.57 -14.78
N LEU A 67 4.54 15.44 -13.94
CA LEU A 67 4.88 14.19 -13.27
C LEU A 67 4.73 14.40 -11.76
N ASP A 68 3.99 13.52 -11.10
CA ASP A 68 3.80 13.56 -9.64
C ASP A 68 4.58 12.42 -8.99
N GLY A 69 5.64 12.78 -8.27
CA GLY A 69 6.56 11.83 -7.65
C GLY A 69 5.94 10.98 -6.55
N TYR A 70 6.65 9.93 -6.15
CA TYR A 70 6.24 9.08 -5.03
C TYR A 70 6.16 9.90 -3.74
N LYS A 71 5.07 9.70 -2.99
CA LYS A 71 4.84 10.32 -1.69
C LYS A 71 4.72 9.22 -0.64
N ALA A 72 5.53 9.31 0.39
CA ALA A 72 5.36 8.47 1.56
C ALA A 72 4.20 8.99 2.40
N HIS A 73 3.31 8.09 2.82
CA HIS A 73 2.37 8.40 3.90
C HIS A 73 3.16 8.73 5.16
N ALA A 74 2.74 9.77 5.89
CA ALA A 74 3.37 10.19 7.14
C ALA A 74 2.31 10.33 8.26
N PRO A 75 1.56 9.25 8.58
CA PRO A 75 0.64 9.28 9.72
C PRO A 75 1.42 9.53 11.02
N MET A 76 0.78 10.20 11.98
CA MET A 76 1.41 10.48 13.27
C MET A 76 1.52 9.20 14.11
N GLU A 77 0.56 8.28 13.95
CA GLU A 77 0.64 6.91 14.45
C GLU A 77 1.36 5.99 13.43
N PRO A 78 2.49 5.35 13.81
CA PRO A 78 3.09 4.30 12.99
C PRO A 78 2.20 3.06 12.89
N HIS A 79 2.36 2.28 11.82
CA HIS A 79 1.68 0.98 11.70
C HIS A 79 1.99 0.08 12.91
N GLY A 80 0.93 -0.40 13.57
CA GLY A 80 1.05 -1.25 14.74
C GLY A 80 -0.12 -2.22 14.87
N ALA A 81 0.14 -3.38 15.49
CA ALA A 81 -0.90 -4.34 15.83
C ALA A 81 -0.54 -5.10 17.12
N VAL A 82 -1.57 -5.40 17.91
CA VAL A 82 -1.49 -6.37 19.01
C VAL A 82 -2.41 -7.53 18.69
N VAL A 83 -1.94 -8.76 18.93
CA VAL A 83 -2.73 -9.97 18.72
C VAL A 83 -2.73 -10.80 20.00
N SER A 84 -3.92 -11.21 20.43
CA SER A 84 -4.12 -12.24 21.45
C SER A 84 -4.67 -13.48 20.76
N VAL A 85 -3.97 -14.61 20.91
CA VAL A 85 -4.35 -15.90 20.32
C VAL A 85 -4.65 -16.88 21.46
N GLU A 86 -5.84 -17.47 21.43
CA GLU A 86 -6.33 -18.43 22.43
C GLU A 86 -6.94 -19.64 21.72
N GLY A 87 -6.16 -20.73 21.59
CA GLY A 87 -6.54 -21.86 20.74
C GLY A 87 -6.74 -21.41 19.29
N ASP A 88 -7.89 -21.76 18.71
CA ASP A 88 -8.23 -21.42 17.32
C ASP A 88 -8.89 -20.03 17.17
N LYS A 89 -8.76 -19.14 18.16
CA LYS A 89 -9.33 -17.79 18.13
C LYS A 89 -8.25 -16.72 18.21
N ALA A 90 -8.45 -15.63 17.47
CA ALA A 90 -7.58 -14.47 17.49
C ALA A 90 -8.38 -13.19 17.71
N THR A 91 -7.97 -12.38 18.68
CA THR A 91 -8.42 -10.99 18.81
C THR A 91 -7.26 -10.06 18.44
N VAL A 92 -7.51 -9.15 17.51
CA VAL A 92 -6.50 -8.28 16.90
C VAL A 92 -6.90 -6.82 17.14
N TRP A 93 -5.94 -6.01 17.57
CA TRP A 93 -6.04 -4.56 17.66
C TRP A 93 -5.04 -3.92 16.69
N PRO A 94 -5.40 -3.73 15.41
CA PRO A 94 -4.54 -3.12 14.42
C PRO A 94 -4.85 -1.61 14.25
N SER A 95 -3.85 -0.83 13.86
CA SER A 95 -4.07 0.44 13.17
C SER A 95 -4.41 0.13 11.71
N SER A 96 -5.71 0.08 11.38
CA SER A 96 -6.20 -0.30 10.05
C SER A 96 -7.49 0.41 9.67
N GLN A 97 -7.54 0.93 8.44
CA GLN A 97 -8.74 1.52 7.83
C GLN A 97 -9.70 0.47 7.25
N THR A 98 -9.30 -0.81 7.18
CA THR A 98 -10.05 -1.86 6.48
C THR A 98 -10.28 -3.10 7.37
N PRO A 99 -11.03 -2.97 8.48
CA PRO A 99 -11.14 -4.03 9.49
C PRO A 99 -11.71 -5.36 8.96
N PHE A 100 -12.60 -5.32 7.96
CA PHE A 100 -13.15 -6.55 7.36
C PHE A 100 -12.13 -7.28 6.48
N ARG A 101 -11.31 -6.54 5.73
CA ARG A 101 -10.23 -7.12 4.94
C ARG A 101 -9.14 -7.69 5.84
N ALA A 102 -8.73 -6.93 6.86
CA ALA A 102 -7.77 -7.36 7.86
C ALA A 102 -8.21 -8.66 8.57
N LYS A 103 -9.52 -8.81 8.83
CA LYS A 103 -10.08 -10.05 9.39
C LYS A 103 -9.79 -11.27 8.51
N THR A 104 -10.03 -11.15 7.20
CA THR A 104 -9.77 -12.21 6.23
C THR A 104 -8.28 -12.54 6.14
N GLU A 105 -7.43 -11.52 6.03
CA GLU A 105 -5.98 -11.69 5.93
C GLU A 105 -5.38 -12.35 7.18
N VAL A 106 -5.85 -12.00 8.38
CA VAL A 106 -5.43 -12.65 9.62
C VAL A 106 -5.90 -14.11 9.68
N ALA A 107 -7.12 -14.39 9.25
CA ALA A 107 -7.65 -15.76 9.23
C ALA A 107 -6.82 -16.66 8.31
N GLU A 108 -6.47 -16.16 7.12
CA GLU A 108 -5.60 -16.84 6.15
C GLU A 108 -4.19 -17.05 6.71
N ALA A 109 -3.57 -16.01 7.28
CA ALA A 109 -2.22 -16.08 7.82
C ALA A 109 -2.09 -17.05 9.00
N LEU A 110 -3.13 -17.16 9.85
CA LEU A 110 -3.15 -18.07 10.99
C LEU A 110 -3.73 -19.45 10.67
N GLY A 111 -4.32 -19.64 9.49
CA GLY A 111 -4.96 -20.90 9.09
C GLY A 111 -6.21 -21.25 9.92
N ILE A 112 -6.93 -20.26 10.45
CA ILE A 112 -8.14 -20.44 11.27
C ILE A 112 -9.38 -19.89 10.55
N PRO A 113 -10.60 -20.37 10.87
CA PRO A 113 -11.82 -19.83 10.29
C PRO A 113 -11.97 -18.33 10.56
N ALA A 114 -12.41 -17.55 9.57
CA ALA A 114 -12.63 -16.11 9.75
C ALA A 114 -13.62 -15.80 10.88
N GLY A 115 -14.60 -16.67 11.14
CA GLY A 115 -15.52 -16.54 12.28
C GLY A 115 -14.81 -16.50 13.65
N ASN A 116 -13.60 -17.04 13.75
CA ASN A 116 -12.78 -17.06 14.95
C ASN A 116 -11.84 -15.85 15.09
N VAL A 117 -11.81 -14.95 14.10
CA VAL A 117 -11.03 -13.72 14.13
C VAL A 117 -11.92 -12.54 14.50
N ARG A 118 -11.48 -11.78 15.51
CA ARG A 118 -12.10 -10.52 15.93
C ARG A 118 -11.12 -9.37 15.72
N ILE A 119 -11.51 -8.38 14.94
CA ILE A 119 -10.75 -7.13 14.75
C ILE A 119 -11.35 -6.03 15.61
N ILE A 120 -10.52 -5.26 16.30
CA ILE A 120 -10.89 -4.10 17.13
C ILE A 120 -10.01 -2.91 16.72
N SER A 121 -10.55 -1.98 15.93
CA SER A 121 -9.83 -0.78 15.48
C SER A 121 -10.75 0.47 15.59
N PRO A 122 -10.98 1.00 16.81
CA PRO A 122 -11.90 2.12 17.02
C PRO A 122 -11.27 3.50 16.77
N PHE A 123 -9.94 3.61 16.84
CA PHE A 123 -9.19 4.86 16.69
C PHE A 123 -7.99 4.63 15.79
N LEU A 124 -7.63 5.67 15.01
CA LEU A 124 -6.51 5.69 14.06
C LEU A 124 -5.84 7.06 14.15
N GLY A 125 -4.50 7.11 14.12
CA GLY A 125 -3.71 8.35 14.17
C GLY A 125 -2.72 8.52 13.03
#